data_AF-A0A2M7C855-F1
#
_entry.id   AF-A0A2M7C855-F1
#
_cell.length_a   1.000
_cell.length_b   1.000
_cell.length_c   1.000
_cell.angle_alpha   90.00
_cell.angle_beta   90.00
_cell.angle_gamma   90.00
#
_symmetry.space_group_name_H-M   'P 1'
#
loop_
_entity.id
_entity.type
_entity.pdbx_description
1 polymer ?
#
loop_
_entity_poly.entity_id
_entity_poly.type
_entity_poly.pdbx_seq_one_letter_code
_entity_poly.pdbx_strand_id
1 'polypeptide(L)'
;MRKNSIYNWRDFSVEDLVKKKSGLKISVIIPTRNEAATIGKIIHAIRGSLVLKHPLVDEIIVLDGGSSDLTRTLARREGALVRRDSDIVPALGNFQGKGNALYKSYFASTGDILAFVDGDIRNFSPRFIIGIVGPLLTDKKISFVKAFYKRPLMVSGKFKKGEGGRVTEILARPILNTFFPELADIRQPLSGEYAVRRDLFRKLSIPSGYGVELAFLIEILHIAGRKAIAQADLSERKHRNQTLHALGKMSFEVLHSFLHYAQKVKKLRVSALSENYYDLSKNSIYKISQKYYPPVSGMLKTTELIFLRHGETDWNREKRIQSRQDIPLNPTGKKQAQRAAAALKKETICAVYSSPLSRALDTALVIAREHGLPVRCDKRLLEISHGDWSGKKEHWLSAKYPGQYRKWKKEAWKHLPPGAESWEELTKRLRSFLDHIRKNHSGERVLVVSHRGAIAGALTVIRKKPLSYINRYLPANCRPVKIKL
;
A
#
# COMPACT_ATOMS: atom_id res chain seq x y z
N MET A 1 -20.30 20.27 -2.09
CA MET A 1 -19.98 18.81 -1.97
C MET A 1 -21.11 18.04 -2.64
N ARG A 2 -20.83 17.11 -3.56
CA ARG A 2 -21.87 16.33 -4.26
C ARG A 2 -22.63 15.46 -3.26
N LYS A 3 -23.97 15.56 -3.20
CA LYS A 3 -24.82 14.88 -2.20
C LYS A 3 -24.70 13.34 -2.22
N ASN A 4 -24.27 12.72 -3.33
CA ASN A 4 -24.37 11.25 -3.50
C ASN A 4 -23.06 10.51 -3.84
N SER A 5 -21.88 11.15 -3.79
CA SER A 5 -20.59 10.52 -4.18
C SER A 5 -20.61 9.81 -5.56
N ILE A 6 -21.45 10.30 -6.48
CA ILE A 6 -21.54 9.82 -7.86
C ILE A 6 -20.72 10.75 -8.75
N TYR A 7 -19.91 10.15 -9.61
CA TYR A 7 -19.06 10.81 -10.58
C TYR A 7 -19.32 10.25 -11.97
N ASN A 8 -19.07 11.06 -13.00
CA ASN A 8 -18.99 10.65 -14.38
C ASN A 8 -17.52 10.68 -14.79
N TRP A 9 -17.08 9.74 -15.64
CA TRP A 9 -15.71 9.79 -16.15
C TRP A 9 -15.37 11.12 -16.85
N ARG A 10 -16.38 11.81 -17.41
CA ARG A 10 -16.24 13.14 -18.03
C ARG A 10 -15.97 14.29 -17.06
N ASP A 11 -16.13 14.06 -15.75
CA ASP A 11 -15.78 15.06 -14.73
C ASP A 11 -14.27 15.31 -14.63
N PHE A 12 -13.45 14.50 -15.32
CA PHE A 12 -12.01 14.49 -15.16
C PHE A 12 -11.30 14.62 -16.51
N SER A 13 -10.40 15.61 -16.62
CA SER A 13 -9.37 15.64 -17.66
C SER A 13 -8.15 14.82 -17.20
N VAL A 14 -7.43 14.19 -18.12
CA VAL A 14 -6.27 13.37 -17.76
C VAL A 14 -5.14 14.28 -17.24
N GLU A 15 -4.99 15.45 -17.84
CA GLU A 15 -4.00 16.47 -17.51
C GLU A 15 -4.18 16.97 -16.06
N ASP A 16 -5.42 17.23 -15.64
CA ASP A 16 -5.67 17.64 -14.25
C ASP A 16 -5.46 16.51 -13.26
N LEU A 17 -5.79 15.26 -13.64
CA LEU A 17 -5.51 14.11 -12.79
C LEU A 17 -4.01 13.88 -12.62
N VAL A 18 -3.20 14.06 -13.66
CA VAL A 18 -1.73 13.98 -13.56
C VAL A 18 -1.20 15.02 -12.58
N LYS A 19 -1.70 16.26 -12.63
CA LYS A 19 -1.33 17.30 -11.65
C LYS A 19 -1.75 16.90 -10.22
N LYS A 20 -2.97 16.40 -10.05
CA LYS A 20 -3.54 16.02 -8.74
C LYS A 20 -2.92 14.75 -8.15
N LYS A 21 -2.31 13.90 -8.96
CA LYS A 21 -1.59 12.69 -8.55
C LYS A 21 -0.55 12.99 -7.45
N SER A 22 0.08 14.17 -7.45
CA SER A 22 0.89 14.69 -6.33
C SER A 22 1.93 13.69 -5.78
N GLY A 23 2.56 12.91 -6.66
CA GLY A 23 3.56 11.89 -6.31
C GLY A 23 3.00 10.53 -5.86
N LEU A 24 1.68 10.36 -5.78
CA LEU A 24 1.06 9.06 -5.58
C LEU A 24 1.31 8.17 -6.79
N LYS A 25 1.50 6.86 -6.57
CA LYS A 25 1.59 5.87 -7.65
C LYS A 25 0.25 5.19 -7.91
N ILE A 26 -0.03 4.82 -9.15
CA ILE A 26 -1.23 4.11 -9.59
C ILE A 26 -0.80 2.83 -10.32
N SER A 27 -1.24 1.69 -9.77
CA SER A 27 -1.11 0.38 -10.41
C SER A 27 -2.43 0.01 -11.08
N VAL A 28 -2.41 -0.23 -12.38
CA VAL A 28 -3.53 -0.86 -13.07
C VAL A 28 -3.34 -2.37 -13.07
N ILE A 29 -4.30 -3.09 -12.54
CA ILE A 29 -4.27 -4.54 -12.38
C ILE A 29 -5.36 -5.17 -13.25
N ILE A 30 -4.95 -6.13 -14.08
CA ILE A 30 -5.82 -6.82 -15.02
C ILE A 30 -5.75 -8.33 -14.72
N PRO A 31 -6.72 -8.89 -13.97
CA PRO A 31 -6.85 -10.33 -13.83
C PRO A 31 -7.24 -10.95 -15.17
N THR A 32 -6.55 -12.02 -15.59
CA THR A 32 -6.79 -12.67 -16.88
C THR A 32 -6.81 -14.19 -16.77
N ARG A 33 -7.68 -14.83 -17.55
CA ARG A 33 -7.65 -16.27 -17.84
C ARG A 33 -8.18 -16.51 -19.24
N ASN A 34 -7.29 -16.80 -20.19
CA ASN A 34 -7.61 -16.99 -21.61
C ASN A 34 -8.30 -15.79 -22.28
N GLU A 35 -7.67 -14.62 -22.19
CA GLU A 35 -8.16 -13.33 -22.70
C GLU A 35 -7.32 -12.81 -23.88
N ALA A 36 -6.73 -13.70 -24.70
CA ALA A 36 -5.84 -13.31 -25.80
C ALA A 36 -6.52 -12.36 -26.82
N ALA A 37 -7.84 -12.47 -26.99
CA ALA A 37 -8.60 -11.67 -27.96
C ALA A 37 -8.69 -10.17 -27.60
N THR A 38 -8.56 -9.82 -26.33
CA THR A 38 -8.84 -8.47 -25.79
C THR A 38 -7.65 -7.85 -25.08
N ILE A 39 -6.84 -8.65 -24.38
CA ILE A 39 -5.82 -8.14 -23.45
C ILE A 39 -4.83 -7.18 -24.10
N GLY A 40 -4.39 -7.46 -25.33
CA GLY A 40 -3.43 -6.61 -26.04
C GLY A 40 -3.98 -5.21 -26.30
N LYS A 41 -5.22 -5.11 -26.79
CA LYS A 41 -5.88 -3.82 -27.08
C LYS A 41 -6.10 -3.01 -25.80
N ILE A 42 -6.44 -3.68 -24.70
CA ILE A 42 -6.62 -3.03 -23.39
C ILE A 42 -5.30 -2.40 -22.93
N ILE A 43 -4.21 -3.17 -22.92
CA ILE A 43 -2.89 -2.68 -22.48
C ILE A 43 -2.40 -1.57 -23.40
N HIS A 44 -2.55 -1.74 -24.71
CA HIS A 44 -2.17 -0.73 -25.69
C HIS A 44 -2.87 0.60 -25.41
N ALA A 45 -4.19 0.59 -25.18
CA ALA A 45 -4.96 1.79 -24.87
C ALA A 45 -4.51 2.45 -23.56
N ILE A 46 -4.26 1.67 -22.50
CA ILE A 46 -3.78 2.20 -21.21
C ILE A 46 -2.38 2.77 -21.38
N ARG A 47 -1.44 2.02 -21.95
CA ARG A 47 -0.04 2.41 -22.07
C ARG A 47 0.10 3.64 -22.97
N GLY A 48 -0.53 3.64 -24.14
CA GLY A 48 -0.48 4.78 -25.06
C GLY A 48 -1.02 6.06 -24.44
N SER A 49 -2.19 6.00 -23.81
CA SER A 49 -2.87 7.21 -23.32
C SER A 49 -2.46 7.64 -21.91
N LEU A 50 -2.30 6.69 -21.00
CA LEU A 50 -2.18 6.94 -19.55
C LEU A 50 -0.80 6.62 -18.98
N VAL A 51 0.15 6.18 -19.81
CA VAL A 51 1.55 6.01 -19.41
C VAL A 51 2.45 6.90 -20.27
N LEU A 52 2.38 6.74 -21.60
CA LEU A 52 3.26 7.43 -22.54
C LEU A 52 2.82 8.88 -22.81
N LYS A 53 1.55 9.09 -23.19
CA LYS A 53 1.05 10.44 -23.50
C LYS A 53 0.82 11.29 -22.24
N HIS A 54 0.20 10.71 -21.23
CA HIS A 54 -0.04 11.36 -19.95
C HIS A 54 0.37 10.41 -18.82
N PRO A 55 1.37 10.73 -17.98
CA PRO A 55 1.95 9.78 -17.00
C PRO A 55 1.07 9.60 -15.73
N LEU A 56 -0.20 9.24 -15.94
CA LEU A 56 -1.17 9.02 -14.87
C LEU A 56 -0.96 7.65 -14.21
N VAL A 57 -0.73 6.59 -15.00
CA VAL A 57 -0.50 5.22 -14.55
C VAL A 57 1.01 4.93 -14.48
N ASP A 58 1.47 4.33 -13.39
CA ASP A 58 2.90 4.06 -13.16
C ASP A 58 3.28 2.62 -13.53
N GLU A 59 2.35 1.68 -13.40
CA GLU A 59 2.56 0.28 -13.77
C GLU A 59 1.26 -0.37 -14.22
N ILE A 60 1.37 -1.26 -15.22
CA ILE A 60 0.29 -2.11 -15.73
C ILE A 60 0.69 -3.55 -15.41
N ILE A 61 -0.13 -4.24 -14.63
CA ILE A 61 0.15 -5.59 -14.14
C ILE A 61 -0.95 -6.52 -14.62
N VAL A 62 -0.56 -7.55 -15.35
CA VAL A 62 -1.45 -8.65 -15.73
C VAL A 62 -1.22 -9.81 -14.77
N LEU A 63 -2.29 -10.20 -14.07
CA LEU A 63 -2.30 -11.34 -13.17
C LEU A 63 -2.95 -12.51 -13.86
N ASP A 64 -2.10 -13.42 -14.32
CA ASP A 64 -2.51 -14.59 -15.06
C ASP A 64 -2.94 -15.73 -14.12
N GLY A 65 -4.21 -16.11 -14.18
CA GLY A 65 -4.80 -17.23 -13.45
C GLY A 65 -4.61 -18.58 -14.15
N GLY A 66 -3.48 -18.77 -14.85
CA GLY A 66 -3.14 -19.98 -15.60
C GLY A 66 -3.72 -20.03 -17.01
N SER A 67 -3.52 -19.00 -17.83
CA SER A 67 -3.96 -19.02 -19.24
C SER A 67 -3.16 -20.03 -20.07
N SER A 68 -3.85 -20.81 -20.89
CA SER A 68 -3.29 -21.76 -21.85
C SER A 68 -3.15 -21.20 -23.26
N ASP A 69 -3.70 -20.01 -23.53
CA ASP A 69 -3.63 -19.31 -24.81
C ASP A 69 -2.49 -18.26 -24.85
N LEU A 70 -2.51 -17.39 -25.88
CA LEU A 70 -1.52 -16.34 -26.09
C LEU A 70 -1.64 -15.12 -25.15
N THR A 71 -2.52 -15.14 -24.15
CA THR A 71 -2.77 -14.01 -23.23
C THR A 71 -1.48 -13.43 -22.67
N ARG A 72 -0.63 -14.29 -22.11
CA ARG A 72 0.62 -13.89 -21.45
C ARG A 72 1.61 -13.26 -22.44
N THR A 73 1.73 -13.85 -23.62
CA THR A 73 2.67 -13.38 -24.66
C THR A 73 2.24 -12.02 -25.20
N LEU A 74 0.96 -11.88 -25.54
CA LEU A 74 0.39 -10.62 -26.02
C LEU A 74 0.51 -9.51 -24.97
N ALA A 75 0.23 -9.82 -23.71
CA ALA A 75 0.36 -8.84 -22.62
C ALA A 75 1.79 -8.32 -22.44
N ARG A 76 2.80 -9.22 -22.48
CA ARG A 76 4.21 -8.80 -22.40
C ARG A 76 4.62 -7.95 -23.59
N ARG A 77 4.21 -8.33 -24.80
CA ARG A 77 4.52 -7.60 -26.03
C ARG A 77 4.01 -6.16 -25.98
N GLU A 78 2.82 -5.93 -25.42
CA GLU A 78 2.27 -4.57 -25.28
C GLU A 78 2.89 -3.77 -24.11
N GLY A 79 3.76 -4.39 -23.30
CA GLY A 79 4.55 -3.73 -22.26
C GLY A 79 3.96 -3.81 -20.85
N ALA A 80 3.06 -4.75 -20.57
CA ALA A 80 2.59 -5.00 -19.21
C ALA A 80 3.51 -5.95 -18.43
N LEU A 81 3.58 -5.77 -17.12
CA LEU A 81 4.21 -6.72 -16.20
C LEU A 81 3.30 -7.94 -16.02
N VAL A 82 3.70 -9.09 -16.56
CA VAL A 82 2.92 -10.33 -16.44
C VAL A 82 3.44 -11.17 -15.28
N ARG A 83 2.55 -11.51 -14.33
CA ARG A 83 2.81 -12.43 -13.21
C ARG A 83 1.74 -13.51 -13.18
N ARG A 84 2.13 -14.76 -12.92
CA ARG A 84 1.16 -15.81 -12.60
C ARG A 84 0.78 -15.70 -11.14
N ASP A 85 -0.50 -15.89 -10.84
CA ASP A 85 -0.97 -15.89 -9.46
C ASP A 85 -0.30 -17.02 -8.62
N SER A 86 0.00 -18.16 -9.24
CA SER A 86 0.75 -19.28 -8.62
C SER A 86 2.11 -18.88 -8.06
N ASP A 87 2.77 -17.90 -8.69
CA ASP A 87 4.15 -17.52 -8.37
C ASP A 87 4.20 -16.43 -7.29
N ILE A 88 3.06 -15.84 -6.93
CA ILE A 88 2.96 -14.75 -5.97
C ILE A 88 2.59 -15.29 -4.59
N VAL A 89 3.53 -15.16 -3.65
CA VAL A 89 3.45 -15.68 -2.28
C VAL A 89 2.98 -17.16 -2.27
N PRO A 90 3.78 -18.11 -2.80
CA PRO A 90 3.37 -19.51 -2.95
C PRO A 90 2.88 -20.17 -1.65
N ALA A 91 3.39 -19.73 -0.50
CA ALA A 91 2.96 -20.17 0.83
C ALA A 91 1.46 -19.94 1.13
N LEU A 92 0.79 -19.04 0.40
CA LEU A 92 -0.66 -18.85 0.50
C LEU A 92 -1.48 -19.91 -0.23
N GLY A 93 -0.83 -20.79 -1.00
CA GLY A 93 -1.46 -21.70 -1.95
C GLY A 93 -1.93 -20.97 -3.22
N ASN A 94 -2.53 -21.71 -4.14
CA ASN A 94 -3.14 -21.13 -5.35
C ASN A 94 -4.58 -21.62 -5.52
N PHE A 95 -5.53 -20.75 -5.17
CA PHE A 95 -6.96 -21.05 -5.22
C PHE A 95 -7.55 -20.53 -6.51
N GLN A 96 -8.56 -21.22 -7.05
CA GLN A 96 -9.23 -20.72 -8.26
C GLN A 96 -10.13 -19.53 -7.93
N GLY A 97 -10.25 -18.61 -8.90
CA GLY A 97 -11.20 -17.51 -8.88
C GLY A 97 -10.56 -16.13 -8.94
N LYS A 98 -11.38 -15.13 -9.27
CA LYS A 98 -10.94 -13.73 -9.44
C LYS A 98 -10.34 -13.16 -8.16
N GLY A 99 -10.94 -13.48 -7.01
CA GLY A 99 -10.46 -13.04 -5.71
C GLY A 99 -9.04 -13.48 -5.36
N ASN A 100 -8.58 -14.64 -5.86
CA ASN A 100 -7.18 -15.07 -5.71
C ASN A 100 -6.21 -14.10 -6.39
N ALA A 101 -6.47 -13.78 -7.65
CA ALA A 101 -5.68 -12.80 -8.40
C ALA A 101 -5.73 -11.43 -7.72
N LEU A 102 -6.91 -10.97 -7.29
CA LEU A 102 -7.06 -9.68 -6.61
C LEU A 102 -6.27 -9.62 -5.29
N TYR A 103 -6.35 -10.64 -4.44
CA TYR A 103 -5.61 -10.65 -3.18
C TYR A 103 -4.09 -10.61 -3.41
N LYS A 104 -3.60 -11.47 -4.31
CA LYS A 104 -2.18 -11.55 -4.65
C LYS A 104 -1.67 -10.31 -5.37
N SER A 105 -2.55 -9.53 -6.00
CA SER A 105 -2.20 -8.27 -6.66
C SER A 105 -1.49 -7.28 -5.73
N TYR A 106 -1.80 -7.30 -4.44
CA TYR A 106 -1.16 -6.42 -3.45
C TYR A 106 0.36 -6.64 -3.42
N PHE A 107 0.81 -7.89 -3.45
CA PHE A 107 2.23 -8.25 -3.41
C PHE A 107 2.91 -8.09 -4.77
N ALA A 108 2.14 -8.10 -5.85
CA ALA A 108 2.66 -7.92 -7.21
C ALA A 108 2.80 -6.45 -7.63
N SER A 109 2.27 -5.51 -6.84
CA SER A 109 2.16 -4.09 -7.20
C SER A 109 2.71 -3.16 -6.14
N THR A 110 3.07 -1.94 -6.53
CA THR A 110 3.72 -0.92 -5.70
C THR A 110 2.93 0.39 -5.55
N GLY A 111 1.82 0.57 -6.26
CA GLY A 111 1.05 1.82 -6.29
C GLY A 111 0.53 2.30 -4.93
N ASP A 112 0.12 3.55 -4.79
CA ASP A 112 -0.70 3.99 -3.65
C ASP A 112 -2.19 3.75 -3.90
N ILE A 113 -2.57 3.68 -5.18
CA ILE A 113 -3.92 3.35 -5.67
C ILE A 113 -3.85 2.09 -6.53
N LEU A 114 -4.76 1.16 -6.28
CA LEU A 114 -4.98 -0.04 -7.08
C LEU A 114 -6.23 0.14 -7.91
N ALA A 115 -6.09 0.13 -9.24
CA ALA A 115 -7.20 0.22 -10.19
C ALA A 115 -7.36 -1.13 -10.89
N PHE A 116 -8.52 -1.75 -10.73
CA PHE A 116 -8.83 -3.06 -11.29
C PHE A 116 -9.73 -2.91 -12.51
N VAL A 117 -9.39 -3.60 -13.59
CA VAL A 117 -10.22 -3.72 -14.80
C VAL A 117 -10.20 -5.14 -15.30
N ASP A 118 -11.33 -5.61 -15.84
CA ASP A 118 -11.41 -6.98 -16.37
C ASP A 118 -10.69 -7.09 -17.72
N GLY A 119 -10.05 -8.24 -17.97
CA GLY A 119 -9.34 -8.53 -19.21
C GLY A 119 -10.23 -8.80 -20.42
N ASP A 120 -11.56 -8.93 -20.24
CA ASP A 120 -12.52 -9.37 -21.27
C ASP A 120 -13.32 -8.23 -21.93
N ILE A 121 -12.98 -6.97 -21.61
CA ILE A 121 -13.72 -5.78 -22.08
C ILE A 121 -13.44 -5.51 -23.56
N ARG A 122 -14.48 -5.61 -24.40
CA ARG A 122 -14.35 -5.45 -25.87
C ARG A 122 -14.28 -4.00 -26.33
N ASN A 123 -14.97 -3.10 -25.64
CA ASN A 123 -15.03 -1.67 -25.94
C ASN A 123 -14.20 -0.85 -24.95
N PHE A 124 -13.05 -1.38 -24.55
CA PHE A 124 -12.18 -0.71 -23.59
C PHE A 124 -11.70 0.63 -24.12
N SER A 125 -11.68 1.63 -23.24
CA SER A 125 -11.03 2.90 -23.50
C SER A 125 -10.46 3.50 -22.21
N PRO A 126 -9.53 4.46 -22.27
CA PRO A 126 -8.89 5.04 -21.08
C PRO A 126 -9.87 5.59 -20.03
N ARG A 127 -11.10 5.94 -20.43
CA ARG A 127 -12.16 6.40 -19.52
C ARG A 127 -12.43 5.44 -18.37
N PHE A 128 -12.21 4.15 -18.56
CA PHE A 128 -12.44 3.15 -17.51
C PHE A 128 -11.51 3.37 -16.32
N ILE A 129 -10.25 3.72 -16.58
CA ILE A 129 -9.27 4.04 -15.54
C ILE A 129 -9.49 5.46 -15.01
N ILE A 130 -9.72 6.43 -15.89
CA ILE A 130 -9.94 7.84 -15.52
C ILE A 130 -11.12 7.96 -14.54
N GLY A 131 -12.24 7.31 -14.86
CA GLY A 131 -13.46 7.40 -14.04
C GLY A 131 -13.31 6.80 -12.64
N ILE A 132 -12.61 5.67 -12.50
CA ILE A 132 -12.43 5.02 -11.18
C ILE A 132 -11.31 5.65 -10.36
N VAL A 133 -10.27 6.21 -10.99
CA VAL A 133 -9.16 6.88 -10.29
C VAL A 133 -9.49 8.32 -9.93
N GLY A 134 -10.25 9.03 -10.78
CA GLY A 134 -10.57 10.45 -10.64
C GLY A 134 -11.04 10.83 -9.22
N PRO A 135 -12.08 10.19 -8.67
CA PRO A 135 -12.57 10.51 -7.33
C PRO A 135 -11.52 10.32 -6.22
N LEU A 136 -10.63 9.33 -6.35
CA LEU A 136 -9.54 9.09 -5.39
C LEU A 136 -8.47 10.18 -5.43
N LEU A 137 -8.25 10.81 -6.58
CA LEU A 137 -7.29 11.90 -6.71
C LEU A 137 -7.90 13.26 -6.34
N THR A 138 -9.21 13.44 -6.49
CA THR A 138 -9.88 14.71 -6.24
C THR A 138 -10.50 14.83 -4.85
N ASP A 139 -10.86 13.72 -4.19
CA ASP A 139 -11.48 13.74 -2.87
C ASP A 139 -10.76 12.77 -1.91
N LYS A 140 -10.09 13.33 -0.90
CA LYS A 140 -9.37 12.57 0.12
C LYS A 140 -10.27 11.74 1.03
N LYS A 141 -11.57 12.04 1.12
CA LYS A 141 -12.54 11.26 1.90
C LYS A 141 -12.87 9.93 1.20
N ILE A 142 -12.75 9.88 -0.13
CA ILE A 142 -12.98 8.66 -0.91
C ILE A 142 -11.75 7.76 -0.83
N SER A 143 -12.01 6.50 -0.53
CA SER A 143 -11.00 5.43 -0.46
C SER A 143 -11.31 4.24 -1.37
N PHE A 144 -12.54 4.17 -1.89
CA PHE A 144 -12.99 3.14 -2.82
C PHE A 144 -13.95 3.73 -3.86
N VAL A 145 -13.79 3.35 -5.13
CA VAL A 145 -14.65 3.79 -6.24
C VAL A 145 -15.13 2.57 -7.00
N LYS A 146 -16.44 2.41 -7.11
CA LYS A 146 -17.09 1.32 -7.84
C LYS A 146 -17.62 1.82 -9.19
N ALA A 147 -17.31 1.14 -10.28
CA ALA A 147 -17.89 1.51 -11.57
C ALA A 147 -19.36 1.12 -11.68
N PHE A 148 -20.13 1.90 -12.44
CA PHE A 148 -21.40 1.45 -13.01
C PHE A 148 -21.50 1.92 -14.47
N TYR A 149 -22.33 1.22 -15.24
CA TYR A 149 -22.46 1.42 -16.68
C TYR A 149 -23.72 0.69 -17.18
N LYS A 150 -24.16 1.07 -18.38
CA LYS A 150 -25.18 0.34 -19.13
C LYS A 150 -24.55 -0.95 -19.69
N ARG A 151 -25.27 -2.07 -19.56
CA ARG A 151 -24.87 -3.40 -20.04
C ARG A 151 -25.83 -3.86 -21.14
N PRO A 152 -25.48 -3.73 -22.42
CA PRO A 152 -26.30 -4.28 -23.49
C PRO A 152 -26.10 -5.82 -23.53
N LEU A 153 -27.19 -6.58 -23.59
CA LEU A 153 -27.13 -8.04 -23.75
C LEU A 153 -27.12 -8.41 -25.22
N MET A 154 -26.14 -9.19 -25.62
CA MET A 154 -26.13 -9.84 -26.92
C MET A 154 -26.99 -11.10 -26.86
N VAL A 155 -28.08 -11.11 -27.64
CA VAL A 155 -28.98 -12.26 -27.85
C VAL A 155 -29.12 -12.45 -29.36
N SER A 156 -28.73 -13.63 -29.87
CA SER A 156 -28.83 -13.97 -31.30
C SER A 156 -28.25 -12.90 -32.24
N GLY A 157 -27.08 -12.36 -31.91
CA GLY A 157 -26.40 -11.32 -32.70
C GLY A 157 -26.94 -9.89 -32.56
N LYS A 158 -28.06 -9.68 -31.85
CA LYS A 158 -28.65 -8.34 -31.59
C LYS A 158 -28.47 -7.93 -30.13
N PHE A 159 -28.25 -6.64 -29.88
CA PHE A 159 -28.12 -6.11 -28.52
C PHE A 159 -29.49 -5.68 -27.96
N LYS A 160 -30.01 -6.39 -26.94
CA LYS A 160 -31.13 -5.92 -26.12
C LYS A 160 -30.62 -4.98 -25.02
N LYS A 161 -31.27 -3.81 -24.87
CA LYS A 161 -30.97 -2.86 -23.80
C LYS A 161 -31.54 -3.36 -22.46
N GLY A 162 -30.74 -3.36 -21.40
CA GLY A 162 -31.26 -3.33 -20.01
C GLY A 162 -31.33 -4.64 -19.23
N GLU A 163 -31.21 -5.81 -19.84
CA GLU A 163 -31.35 -7.10 -19.12
C GLU A 163 -29.99 -7.66 -18.57
N GLY A 164 -28.87 -6.96 -18.78
CA GLY A 164 -27.53 -7.42 -18.37
C GLY A 164 -27.29 -7.29 -16.87
N GLY A 165 -26.71 -8.32 -16.22
CA GLY A 165 -26.44 -8.30 -14.79
C GLY A 165 -27.49 -8.99 -13.92
N ARG A 166 -28.12 -10.07 -14.41
CA ARG A 166 -29.14 -10.88 -13.69
C ARG A 166 -28.81 -11.16 -12.21
N VAL A 167 -27.59 -11.59 -11.89
CA VAL A 167 -27.19 -11.84 -10.48
C VAL A 167 -27.12 -10.56 -9.65
N THR A 168 -26.78 -9.43 -10.28
CA THR A 168 -26.84 -8.12 -9.63
C THR A 168 -28.26 -7.78 -9.21
N GLU A 169 -29.23 -7.89 -10.13
CA GLU A 169 -30.61 -7.46 -9.90
C GLU A 169 -31.43 -8.45 -9.06
N ILE A 170 -31.23 -9.75 -9.23
CA ILE A 170 -32.06 -10.78 -8.58
C ILE A 170 -31.49 -11.24 -7.22
N LEU A 171 -30.17 -11.16 -7.03
CA LEU A 171 -29.52 -11.60 -5.79
C LEU A 171 -28.87 -10.44 -5.04
N ALA A 172 -27.84 -9.81 -5.63
CA ALA A 172 -26.96 -8.92 -4.87
C ALA A 172 -27.65 -7.64 -4.39
N ARG A 173 -28.45 -6.98 -5.23
CA ARG A 173 -29.17 -5.76 -4.81
C ARG A 173 -30.25 -6.06 -3.76
N PRO A 174 -31.12 -7.08 -3.92
CA PRO A 174 -32.08 -7.44 -2.88
C PRO A 174 -31.44 -7.72 -1.52
N ILE A 175 -30.42 -8.59 -1.46
CA ILE A 175 -29.78 -8.93 -0.17
C ILE A 175 -29.05 -7.72 0.45
N LEU A 176 -28.45 -6.85 -0.36
CA LEU A 176 -27.87 -5.60 0.15
C LEU A 176 -28.95 -4.64 0.67
N ASN A 177 -30.09 -4.51 -0.02
CA ASN A 177 -31.18 -3.64 0.47
C ASN A 177 -31.74 -4.14 1.80
N THR A 178 -31.90 -5.46 1.94
CA THR A 178 -32.40 -6.07 3.18
C THR A 178 -31.44 -5.90 4.35
N PHE A 179 -30.16 -6.18 4.15
CA PHE A 179 -29.20 -6.29 5.26
C PHE A 179 -28.22 -5.12 5.37
N PHE A 180 -28.03 -4.31 4.33
CA PHE A 180 -27.09 -3.18 4.30
C PHE A 180 -27.70 -2.01 3.53
N PRO A 181 -28.81 -1.41 4.02
CA PRO A 181 -29.52 -0.33 3.32
C PRO A 181 -28.62 0.87 3.01
N GLU A 182 -27.52 1.06 3.73
CA GLU A 182 -26.49 2.07 3.43
C GLU A 182 -25.82 1.87 2.06
N LEU A 183 -25.86 0.66 1.51
CA LEU A 183 -25.35 0.29 0.18
C LEU A 183 -26.45 0.14 -0.87
N ALA A 184 -27.72 0.42 -0.53
CA ALA A 184 -28.85 0.28 -1.45
C ALA A 184 -28.70 1.13 -2.73
N ASP A 185 -27.98 2.25 -2.62
CA ASP A 185 -27.74 3.18 -3.73
C ASP A 185 -26.58 2.75 -4.65
N ILE A 186 -25.88 1.65 -4.35
CA ILE A 186 -24.85 1.09 -5.20
C ILE A 186 -25.49 0.43 -6.43
N ARG A 187 -25.28 1.04 -7.61
CA ARG A 187 -25.95 0.65 -8.86
C ARG A 187 -25.49 -0.69 -9.43
N GLN A 188 -24.20 -1.00 -9.29
CA GLN A 188 -23.60 -2.22 -9.83
C GLN A 188 -22.67 -2.86 -8.78
N PRO A 189 -23.21 -3.49 -7.71
CA PRO A 189 -22.41 -4.04 -6.63
C PRO A 189 -21.42 -5.12 -7.08
N LEU A 190 -21.68 -5.80 -8.19
CA LEU A 190 -20.83 -6.86 -8.75
C LEU A 190 -19.99 -6.41 -9.96
N SER A 191 -19.83 -5.11 -10.21
CA SER A 191 -18.94 -4.64 -11.28
C SER A 191 -17.48 -4.94 -10.98
N GLY A 192 -16.76 -5.41 -12.00
CA GLY A 192 -15.35 -5.81 -11.93
C GLY A 192 -14.36 -4.65 -12.02
N GLU A 193 -14.84 -3.46 -12.40
CA GLU A 193 -14.04 -2.26 -12.50
C GLU A 193 -14.22 -1.38 -11.26
N TYR A 194 -13.11 -1.16 -10.55
CA TYR A 194 -13.09 -0.35 -9.35
C TYR A 194 -11.66 0.06 -9.00
N ALA A 195 -11.52 1.09 -8.18
CA ALA A 195 -10.23 1.49 -7.64
C ALA A 195 -10.29 1.67 -6.13
N VAL A 196 -9.16 1.44 -5.47
CA VAL A 196 -9.06 1.43 -4.01
C VAL A 196 -7.70 1.93 -3.57
N ARG A 197 -7.64 2.66 -2.45
CA ARG A 197 -6.36 3.02 -1.83
C ARG A 197 -5.70 1.78 -1.23
N ARG A 198 -4.40 1.63 -1.46
CA ARG A 198 -3.58 0.52 -0.94
C ARG A 198 -3.74 0.31 0.57
N ASP A 199 -3.76 1.42 1.31
CA ASP A 199 -3.89 1.41 2.77
C ASP A 199 -5.25 0.90 3.26
N LEU A 200 -6.31 1.05 2.47
CA LEU A 200 -7.61 0.42 2.75
C LEU A 200 -7.60 -1.04 2.31
N PHE A 201 -7.12 -1.33 1.09
CA PHE A 201 -7.08 -2.69 0.55
C PHE A 201 -6.38 -3.68 1.48
N ARG A 202 -5.24 -3.30 2.07
CA ARG A 202 -4.50 -4.19 2.98
C ARG A 202 -5.27 -4.59 4.24
N LYS A 203 -6.33 -3.86 4.60
CA LYS A 203 -7.18 -4.15 5.76
C LYS A 203 -8.36 -5.08 5.42
N LEU A 204 -8.61 -5.33 4.13
CA LEU A 204 -9.70 -6.18 3.67
C LEU A 204 -9.28 -7.64 3.68
N SER A 205 -10.13 -8.49 4.23
CA SER A 205 -10.14 -9.92 3.90
C SER A 205 -10.86 -10.14 2.58
N ILE A 206 -10.42 -11.12 1.80
CA ILE A 206 -10.88 -11.28 0.41
C ILE A 206 -11.24 -12.74 0.18
N PRO A 207 -12.44 -13.06 -0.34
CA PRO A 207 -12.72 -14.41 -0.78
C PRO A 207 -11.96 -14.71 -2.08
N SER A 208 -11.60 -15.97 -2.35
CA SER A 208 -10.90 -16.36 -3.58
C SER A 208 -11.80 -16.36 -4.82
N GLY A 209 -13.12 -16.54 -4.67
CA GLY A 209 -14.10 -16.73 -5.74
C GLY A 209 -14.78 -15.45 -6.25
N TYR A 210 -16.01 -15.60 -6.79
CA TYR A 210 -16.78 -14.53 -7.44
C TYR A 210 -17.46 -13.51 -6.51
N GLY A 211 -17.53 -13.77 -5.20
CA GLY A 211 -18.15 -12.82 -4.25
C GLY A 211 -17.24 -11.71 -3.73
N VAL A 212 -16.04 -11.57 -4.29
CA VAL A 212 -15.04 -10.56 -3.88
C VAL A 212 -15.56 -9.13 -4.00
N GLU A 213 -16.26 -8.81 -5.08
CA GLU A 213 -16.85 -7.49 -5.28
C GLU A 213 -17.85 -7.10 -4.19
N LEU A 214 -18.66 -8.07 -3.73
CA LEU A 214 -19.65 -7.86 -2.68
C LEU A 214 -19.00 -7.77 -1.31
N ALA A 215 -18.02 -8.65 -1.04
CA ALA A 215 -17.21 -8.63 0.17
C ALA A 215 -16.55 -7.27 0.39
N PHE A 216 -15.99 -6.66 -0.67
CA PHE A 216 -15.39 -5.33 -0.59
C PHE A 216 -16.38 -4.29 -0.10
N LEU A 217 -17.59 -4.27 -0.63
CA LEU A 217 -18.60 -3.28 -0.23
C LEU A 217 -18.96 -3.40 1.24
N ILE A 218 -19.18 -4.63 1.73
CA ILE A 218 -19.54 -4.91 3.13
C ILE A 218 -18.38 -4.55 4.07
N GLU A 219 -17.16 -4.99 3.75
CA GLU A 219 -16.00 -4.70 4.60
C GLU A 219 -15.61 -3.23 4.61
N ILE A 220 -15.66 -2.56 3.47
CA ILE A 220 -15.34 -1.13 3.38
C ILE A 220 -16.40 -0.31 4.11
N LEU A 221 -17.68 -0.67 4.01
CA LEU A 221 -18.74 -0.05 4.82
C LEU A 221 -18.41 -0.20 6.31
N HIS A 222 -18.03 -1.39 6.76
CA HIS A 222 -17.72 -1.65 8.16
C HIS A 222 -16.46 -0.92 8.65
N ILE A 223 -15.39 -0.88 7.84
CA ILE A 223 -14.09 -0.34 8.24
C ILE A 223 -14.00 1.19 8.07
N ALA A 224 -14.58 1.72 6.99
CA ALA A 224 -14.38 3.11 6.56
C ALA A 224 -15.68 3.91 6.41
N GLY A 225 -16.84 3.24 6.51
CA GLY A 225 -18.15 3.87 6.37
C GLY A 225 -18.53 4.19 4.93
N ARG A 226 -19.83 4.43 4.72
CA ARG A 226 -20.41 4.71 3.39
C ARG A 226 -19.78 5.92 2.69
N LYS A 227 -19.34 6.93 3.45
CA LYS A 227 -18.69 8.14 2.92
C LYS A 227 -17.36 7.87 2.21
N ALA A 228 -16.72 6.72 2.48
CA ALA A 228 -15.48 6.32 1.80
C ALA A 228 -15.71 5.71 0.41
N ILE A 229 -16.97 5.38 0.07
CA ILE A 229 -17.36 4.72 -1.18
C ILE A 229 -17.93 5.75 -2.15
N ALA A 230 -17.39 5.79 -3.35
CA ALA A 230 -17.94 6.54 -4.48
C ALA A 230 -18.32 5.61 -5.63
N GLN A 231 -19.10 6.13 -6.57
CA GLN A 231 -19.49 5.45 -7.79
C GLN A 231 -19.09 6.26 -9.01
N ALA A 232 -18.61 5.58 -10.07
CA ALA A 232 -18.21 6.23 -11.32
C ALA A 232 -19.01 5.67 -12.50
N ASP A 233 -19.72 6.54 -13.22
CA ASP A 233 -20.37 6.22 -14.49
C ASP A 233 -19.30 6.08 -15.57
N LEU A 234 -19.16 4.88 -16.13
CA LEU A 234 -18.25 4.58 -17.25
C LEU A 234 -19.02 4.40 -18.58
N SER A 235 -20.26 4.88 -18.64
CA SER A 235 -21.23 4.83 -19.72
C SER A 235 -21.63 3.42 -20.19
N GLU A 236 -20.83 2.73 -21.00
CA GLU A 236 -21.25 1.44 -21.62
C GLU A 236 -20.11 0.43 -21.54
N ARG A 237 -20.41 -0.81 -21.13
CA ARG A 237 -19.45 -1.92 -21.11
C ARG A 237 -19.98 -3.10 -21.92
N LYS A 238 -19.22 -3.53 -22.93
CA LYS A 238 -19.50 -4.69 -23.77
C LYS A 238 -18.52 -5.81 -23.44
N HIS A 239 -19.05 -6.97 -23.06
CA HIS A 239 -18.28 -8.13 -22.65
C HIS A 239 -19.01 -9.42 -23.00
N ARG A 240 -18.38 -10.58 -22.75
CA ARG A 240 -19.01 -11.89 -23.00
C ARG A 240 -20.11 -12.15 -21.97
N ASN A 241 -21.28 -12.57 -22.43
CA ASN A 241 -22.38 -13.00 -21.57
C ASN A 241 -22.15 -14.43 -21.09
N GLN A 242 -22.44 -14.69 -19.81
CA GLN A 242 -22.47 -16.04 -19.26
C GLN A 242 -23.82 -16.73 -19.53
N THR A 243 -23.78 -18.06 -19.65
CA THR A 243 -25.00 -18.89 -19.73
C THR A 243 -25.79 -18.81 -18.43
N LEU A 244 -27.11 -19.03 -18.48
CA LEU A 244 -27.95 -19.01 -17.27
C LEU A 244 -27.44 -20.00 -16.21
N HIS A 245 -27.02 -21.18 -16.65
CA HIS A 245 -26.46 -22.21 -15.79
C HIS A 245 -25.17 -21.76 -15.07
N ALA A 246 -24.24 -21.09 -15.77
CA ALA A 246 -23.05 -20.52 -15.14
C ALA A 246 -23.38 -19.42 -14.11
N LEU A 247 -24.47 -18.68 -14.32
CA LEU A 247 -24.94 -17.68 -13.37
C LEU A 247 -25.49 -18.30 -12.07
N GLY A 248 -26.10 -19.49 -12.11
CA GLY A 248 -26.57 -20.19 -10.91
C GLY A 248 -25.42 -20.52 -9.95
N LYS A 249 -24.34 -21.06 -10.50
CA LYS A 249 -23.09 -21.31 -9.77
C LYS A 249 -22.47 -20.01 -9.21
N MET A 250 -22.42 -18.95 -10.03
CA MET A 250 -21.91 -17.65 -9.59
C MET A 250 -22.77 -17.05 -8.47
N SER A 251 -24.10 -17.12 -8.59
CA SER A 251 -25.04 -16.69 -7.54
C SER A 251 -24.79 -17.42 -6.22
N PHE A 252 -24.55 -18.74 -6.27
CA PHE A 252 -24.24 -19.53 -5.09
C PHE A 252 -22.95 -19.06 -4.39
N GLU A 253 -21.88 -18.81 -5.13
CA GLU A 253 -20.63 -18.26 -4.56
C GLU A 253 -20.80 -16.85 -4.00
N VAL A 254 -21.57 -16.00 -4.68
CA VAL A 254 -21.87 -14.64 -4.22
C VAL A 254 -22.67 -14.68 -2.91
N LEU A 255 -23.67 -15.56 -2.81
CA LEU A 255 -24.46 -15.75 -1.59
C LEU A 255 -23.61 -16.27 -0.43
N HIS A 256 -22.75 -17.26 -0.67
CA HIS A 256 -21.82 -17.77 0.35
C HIS A 256 -20.90 -16.67 0.88
N SER A 257 -20.36 -15.87 -0.02
CA SER A 257 -19.54 -14.71 0.35
C SER A 257 -20.36 -13.72 1.18
N PHE A 258 -21.55 -13.34 0.72
CA PHE A 258 -22.45 -12.46 1.47
C PHE A 258 -22.66 -12.95 2.91
N LEU A 259 -23.05 -14.22 3.07
CA LEU A 259 -23.35 -14.80 4.37
C LEU A 259 -22.13 -14.82 5.29
N HIS A 260 -20.95 -15.19 4.77
CA HIS A 260 -19.69 -15.14 5.51
C HIS A 260 -19.39 -13.72 6.02
N TYR A 261 -19.45 -12.73 5.14
CA TYR A 261 -19.08 -11.35 5.47
C TYR A 261 -20.14 -10.66 6.34
N ALA A 262 -21.42 -10.93 6.12
CA ALA A 262 -22.51 -10.44 6.95
C ALA A 262 -22.43 -11.00 8.38
N GLN A 263 -22.07 -12.29 8.52
CA GLN A 263 -21.78 -12.86 9.84
C GLN A 263 -20.52 -12.26 10.46
N LYS A 264 -19.44 -12.07 9.69
CA LYS A 264 -18.20 -11.47 10.16
C LYS A 264 -18.41 -10.07 10.76
N VAL A 265 -19.26 -9.25 10.14
CA VAL A 265 -19.61 -7.92 10.63
C VAL A 265 -20.81 -7.93 11.61
N LYS A 266 -21.19 -9.11 12.11
CA LYS A 266 -22.26 -9.35 13.09
C LYS A 266 -23.64 -8.83 12.66
N LYS A 267 -23.92 -8.82 11.36
CA LYS A 267 -25.22 -8.38 10.81
C LYS A 267 -26.28 -9.48 10.83
N LEU A 268 -25.85 -10.74 10.75
CA LEU A 268 -26.70 -11.93 10.85
C LEU A 268 -25.90 -13.10 11.45
N ARG A 269 -26.58 -14.19 11.81
CA ARG A 269 -25.97 -15.46 12.23
C ARG A 269 -26.44 -16.57 11.31
N VAL A 270 -25.52 -17.42 10.89
CA VAL A 270 -25.76 -18.58 10.03
C VAL A 270 -25.44 -19.84 10.82
N SER A 271 -26.43 -20.70 11.01
CA SER A 271 -26.27 -21.95 11.77
C SER A 271 -25.59 -23.06 10.98
N ALA A 272 -25.89 -23.16 9.68
CA ALA A 272 -25.31 -24.15 8.78
C ALA A 272 -25.29 -23.65 7.32
N LEU A 273 -24.33 -24.13 6.53
CA LEU A 273 -24.23 -23.87 5.09
C LEU A 273 -23.82 -25.15 4.36
N SER A 274 -24.48 -25.45 3.24
CA SER A 274 -24.03 -26.50 2.31
C SER A 274 -22.87 -26.00 1.48
N GLU A 275 -21.82 -26.79 1.30
CA GLU A 275 -20.74 -26.49 0.34
C GLU A 275 -21.04 -27.01 -1.07
N ASN A 276 -22.15 -27.74 -1.24
CA ASN A 276 -22.49 -28.41 -2.48
C ASN A 276 -23.61 -27.67 -3.21
N TYR A 277 -23.32 -27.31 -4.46
CA TYR A 277 -24.28 -26.80 -5.43
C TYR A 277 -24.68 -27.94 -6.39
N TYR A 278 -25.95 -28.34 -6.34
CA TYR A 278 -26.50 -29.38 -7.21
C TYR A 278 -26.92 -28.76 -8.53
N ASP A 279 -26.20 -29.10 -9.60
CA ASP A 279 -26.54 -28.71 -10.95
C ASP A 279 -27.39 -29.79 -11.61
N LEU A 280 -28.71 -29.59 -11.54
CA LEU A 280 -29.69 -30.49 -12.14
C LEU A 280 -29.57 -30.56 -13.67
N SER A 281 -29.09 -29.50 -14.32
CA SER A 281 -29.00 -29.46 -15.78
C SER A 281 -27.90 -30.35 -16.35
N LYS A 282 -26.84 -30.59 -15.56
CA LYS A 282 -25.74 -31.49 -15.92
C LYS A 282 -25.70 -32.75 -15.07
N ASN A 283 -26.69 -32.93 -14.19
CA ASN A 283 -26.72 -33.99 -13.18
C ASN A 283 -25.38 -34.12 -12.43
N SER A 284 -24.85 -32.99 -11.96
CA SER A 284 -23.51 -32.93 -11.34
C SER A 284 -23.52 -32.10 -10.05
N ILE A 285 -22.56 -32.37 -9.17
CA ILE A 285 -22.37 -31.60 -7.94
C ILE A 285 -21.14 -30.73 -8.10
N TYR A 286 -21.33 -29.42 -7.93
CA TYR A 286 -20.22 -28.48 -7.78
C TYR A 286 -19.98 -28.19 -6.30
N LYS A 287 -18.81 -28.58 -5.79
CA LYS A 287 -18.38 -28.20 -4.45
C LYS A 287 -17.70 -26.82 -4.49
N ILE A 288 -18.18 -25.89 -3.68
CA ILE A 288 -17.55 -24.57 -3.53
C ILE A 288 -16.18 -24.73 -2.87
N SER A 289 -15.12 -24.17 -3.47
CA SER A 289 -13.76 -24.18 -2.92
C SER A 289 -13.30 -22.74 -2.66
N GLN A 290 -14.04 -22.05 -1.80
CA GLN A 290 -13.78 -20.65 -1.50
C GLN A 290 -12.87 -20.52 -0.27
N LYS A 291 -11.68 -19.96 -0.47
CA LYS A 291 -10.80 -19.54 0.63
C LYS A 291 -11.07 -18.09 0.97
N TYR A 292 -11.09 -17.77 2.27
CA TYR A 292 -11.17 -16.41 2.77
C TYR A 292 -9.79 -15.98 3.22
N TYR A 293 -9.12 -15.16 2.41
CA TYR A 293 -7.82 -14.63 2.77
C TYR A 293 -7.96 -13.59 3.89
N PRO A 294 -7.11 -13.64 4.94
CA PRO A 294 -7.12 -12.63 5.99
C PRO A 294 -6.65 -11.28 5.45
N PRO A 295 -6.86 -10.16 6.16
CA PRO A 295 -6.26 -8.88 5.80
C PRO A 295 -4.75 -9.00 5.59
N VAL A 296 -4.24 -8.42 4.50
CA VAL A 296 -2.78 -8.39 4.25
C VAL A 296 -2.04 -7.72 5.41
N SER A 297 -2.65 -6.76 6.10
CA SER A 297 -2.09 -6.14 7.31
C SER A 297 -1.84 -7.13 8.46
N GLY A 298 -2.62 -8.21 8.54
CA GLY A 298 -2.38 -9.29 9.50
C GLY A 298 -1.24 -10.23 9.07
N MET A 299 -0.91 -10.24 7.78
CA MET A 299 0.22 -10.99 7.23
C MET A 299 1.53 -10.19 7.18
N LEU A 300 1.43 -8.87 7.02
CA LEU A 300 2.57 -7.96 7.06
C LEU A 300 3.04 -7.86 8.50
N LYS A 301 4.04 -8.69 8.86
CA LYS A 301 4.63 -8.60 10.18
C LYS A 301 5.32 -7.23 10.33
N THR A 302 4.88 -6.49 11.34
CA THR A 302 5.39 -5.14 11.61
C THR A 302 6.82 -5.26 12.12
N THR A 303 7.76 -4.61 11.45
CA THR A 303 9.13 -4.51 11.96
C THR A 303 9.16 -3.46 13.05
N GLU A 304 9.77 -3.77 14.19
CA GLU A 304 10.02 -2.78 15.25
C GLU A 304 11.44 -2.26 15.16
N LEU A 305 11.62 -0.95 15.12
CA LEU A 305 12.91 -0.29 15.21
C LEU A 305 13.11 0.26 16.62
N ILE A 306 14.28 0.01 17.18
CA ILE A 306 14.79 0.71 18.36
C ILE A 306 15.90 1.63 17.89
N PHE A 307 15.63 2.93 17.81
CA PHE A 307 16.67 3.92 17.57
C PHE A 307 17.39 4.26 18.86
N LEU A 308 18.71 4.32 18.80
CA LEU A 308 19.54 4.77 19.91
C LEU A 308 20.56 5.79 19.42
N ARG A 309 20.60 6.97 20.04
CA ARG A 309 21.72 7.89 19.82
C ARG A 309 22.94 7.35 20.56
N HIS A 310 24.12 7.44 19.95
CA HIS A 310 25.40 7.12 20.59
C HIS A 310 25.55 7.75 22.00
N GLY A 311 26.40 7.17 22.84
CA GLY A 311 26.75 7.73 24.15
C GLY A 311 27.46 9.09 24.06
N GLU A 312 27.54 9.80 25.17
CA GLU A 312 28.21 11.10 25.24
C GLU A 312 29.68 11.08 24.78
N THR A 313 30.09 12.12 24.06
CA THR A 313 31.47 12.43 23.67
C THR A 313 31.93 13.75 24.31
N ASP A 314 33.21 14.09 24.25
CA ASP A 314 33.66 15.40 24.73
C ASP A 314 33.03 16.57 23.95
N TRP A 315 32.72 16.37 22.66
CA TRP A 315 32.00 17.36 21.86
C TRP A 315 30.54 17.54 22.29
N ASN A 316 29.89 16.50 22.83
CA ASN A 316 28.61 16.67 23.51
C ASN A 316 28.74 17.59 24.72
N ARG A 317 29.70 17.29 25.60
CA ARG A 317 29.91 18.02 26.87
C ARG A 317 30.26 19.48 26.62
N GLU A 318 31.13 19.74 25.64
CA GLU A 318 31.56 21.08 25.24
C GLU A 318 30.52 21.86 24.41
N LYS A 319 29.37 21.24 24.10
CA LYS A 319 28.35 21.81 23.21
C LYS A 319 28.95 22.26 21.87
N ARG A 320 29.71 21.37 21.22
CA ARG A 320 30.17 21.54 19.84
C ARG A 320 29.16 20.95 18.86
N ILE A 321 29.06 21.57 17.68
CA ILE A 321 28.26 21.02 16.59
C ILE A 321 28.93 19.74 16.09
N GLN A 322 28.32 18.60 16.38
CA GLN A 322 28.80 17.29 15.96
C GLN A 322 28.28 16.97 14.57
N SER A 323 29.20 16.59 13.68
CA SER A 323 28.88 16.13 12.34
C SER A 323 29.53 14.76 12.09
N ARG A 324 30.28 14.62 11.00
CA ARG A 324 30.87 13.34 10.56
C ARG A 324 32.30 13.10 11.07
N GLN A 325 32.88 14.01 11.85
CA GLN A 325 34.17 13.76 12.50
C GLN A 325 34.03 12.63 13.50
N ASP A 326 35.08 11.81 13.61
CA ASP A 326 35.06 10.65 14.47
C ASP A 326 35.65 10.95 15.84
N ILE A 327 34.75 11.27 16.78
CA ILE A 327 35.10 11.57 18.18
C ILE A 327 34.63 10.38 19.03
N PRO A 328 35.52 9.77 19.83
CA PRO A 328 35.18 8.60 20.63
C PRO A 328 34.25 8.93 21.80
N LEU A 329 33.68 7.90 22.41
CA LEU A 329 32.90 8.02 23.64
C LEU A 329 33.80 8.45 24.81
N ASN A 330 33.30 9.40 25.61
CA ASN A 330 33.92 9.75 26.89
C ASN A 330 33.52 8.72 27.98
N PRO A 331 34.10 8.77 29.20
CA PRO A 331 33.75 7.83 30.27
C PRO A 331 32.25 7.80 30.62
N THR A 332 31.57 8.95 30.56
CA THR A 332 30.12 9.06 30.76
C THR A 332 29.36 8.33 29.65
N GLY A 333 29.77 8.51 28.40
CA GLY A 333 29.17 7.85 27.23
C GLY A 333 29.31 6.33 27.27
N LYS A 334 30.44 5.81 27.75
CA LYS A 334 30.63 4.37 27.99
C LYS A 334 29.65 3.83 29.04
N LYS A 335 29.50 4.53 30.17
CA LYS A 335 28.50 4.17 31.21
C LYS A 335 27.07 4.26 30.69
N GLN A 336 26.76 5.26 29.86
CA GLN A 336 25.46 5.39 29.20
C GLN A 336 25.16 4.20 28.27
N ALA A 337 26.14 3.78 27.46
CA ALA A 337 26.01 2.61 26.59
C ALA A 337 25.76 1.33 27.39
N GLN A 338 26.48 1.12 28.50
CA GLN A 338 26.27 -0.02 29.39
C GLN A 338 24.86 -0.02 30.01
N ARG A 339 24.38 1.14 30.49
CA ARG A 339 23.01 1.28 31.02
C ARG A 339 21.95 0.98 29.95
N ALA A 340 22.16 1.43 28.72
CA ALA A 340 21.27 1.12 27.61
C ALA A 340 21.27 -0.38 27.27
N ALA A 341 22.43 -1.03 27.29
CA ALA A 341 22.55 -2.48 27.09
C ALA A 341 21.78 -3.26 28.18
N ALA A 342 21.95 -2.89 29.45
CA ALA A 342 21.20 -3.48 30.55
C ALA A 342 19.68 -3.29 30.40
N ALA A 343 19.24 -2.10 29.98
CA ALA A 343 17.83 -1.79 29.77
C ALA A 343 17.21 -2.56 28.58
N LEU A 344 18.02 -2.87 27.55
CA LEU A 344 17.57 -3.57 26.35
C LEU A 344 17.75 -5.09 26.42
N LYS A 345 18.42 -5.61 27.45
CA LYS A 345 18.75 -7.03 27.62
C LYS A 345 17.55 -7.98 27.47
N LYS A 346 16.37 -7.58 27.97
CA LYS A 346 15.13 -8.39 27.90
C LYS A 346 14.40 -8.29 26.56
N GLU A 347 14.82 -7.40 25.66
CA GLU A 347 14.19 -7.23 24.36
C GLU A 347 14.73 -8.28 23.37
N THR A 348 13.86 -8.94 22.62
CA THR A 348 14.27 -9.84 21.53
C THR A 348 14.75 -9.03 20.32
N ILE A 349 16.03 -8.65 20.27
CA ILE A 349 16.63 -7.98 19.11
C ILE A 349 17.14 -9.05 18.15
N CYS A 350 16.80 -8.94 16.86
CA CYS A 350 17.20 -9.90 15.81
C CYS A 350 18.38 -9.39 14.98
N ALA A 351 18.59 -8.06 14.92
CA ALA A 351 19.70 -7.47 14.19
C ALA A 351 20.11 -6.12 14.79
N VAL A 352 21.40 -5.78 14.65
CA VAL A 352 21.98 -4.50 15.08
C VAL A 352 22.64 -3.81 13.90
N TYR A 353 22.20 -2.58 13.61
CA TYR A 353 22.84 -1.70 12.65
C TYR A 353 23.45 -0.49 13.35
N SER A 354 24.57 -0.01 12.85
CA SER A 354 25.21 1.18 13.38
C SER A 354 25.69 2.12 12.28
N SER A 355 25.78 3.40 12.62
CA SER A 355 26.63 4.33 11.89
C SER A 355 28.10 3.90 12.01
N PRO A 356 28.93 4.05 10.96
CA PRO A 356 30.33 3.65 11.01
C PRO A 356 31.22 4.53 11.90
N LEU A 357 30.74 5.65 12.45
CA LEU A 357 31.53 6.50 13.35
C LEU A 357 31.72 5.80 14.71
N SER A 358 32.96 5.78 15.22
CA SER A 358 33.37 5.05 16.43
C SER A 358 32.40 5.19 17.60
N ARG A 359 31.96 6.40 17.95
CA ARG A 359 30.99 6.62 19.05
C ARG A 359 29.69 5.82 18.93
N ALA A 360 29.15 5.71 17.72
CA ALA A 360 27.92 4.95 17.46
C ALA A 360 28.23 3.45 17.43
N LEU A 361 29.32 3.07 16.77
CA LEU A 361 29.78 1.68 16.71
C LEU A 361 30.09 1.11 18.09
N ASP A 362 30.85 1.81 18.93
CA ASP A 362 31.16 1.42 20.31
C ASP A 362 29.89 1.23 21.13
N THR A 363 28.93 2.17 21.01
CA THR A 363 27.63 2.06 21.69
C THR A 363 26.87 0.82 21.21
N ALA A 364 26.86 0.56 19.90
CA ALA A 364 26.21 -0.60 19.31
C ALA A 364 26.85 -1.92 19.74
N LEU A 365 28.19 -1.98 19.77
CA LEU A 365 28.96 -3.16 20.15
C LEU A 365 28.67 -3.58 21.59
N VAL A 366 28.59 -2.61 22.52
CA VAL A 366 28.24 -2.90 23.92
C VAL A 366 26.89 -3.59 24.03
N ILE A 367 25.90 -3.15 23.28
CA ILE A 367 24.55 -3.73 23.30
C ILE A 367 24.52 -5.06 22.54
N ALA A 368 25.15 -5.12 21.36
CA ALA A 368 25.15 -6.32 20.52
C ALA A 368 25.81 -7.52 21.22
N ARG A 369 26.83 -7.29 22.06
CA ARG A 369 27.43 -8.32 22.92
C ARG A 369 26.44 -8.98 23.88
N GLU A 370 25.55 -8.22 24.52
CA GLU A 370 24.51 -8.79 25.41
C GLU A 370 23.50 -9.68 24.66
N HIS A 371 23.35 -9.47 23.34
CA HIS A 371 22.44 -10.23 22.49
C HIS A 371 23.14 -11.31 21.64
N GLY A 372 24.48 -11.42 21.71
CA GLY A 372 25.25 -12.35 20.87
C GLY A 372 25.16 -12.07 19.37
N LEU A 373 24.94 -10.80 18.97
CA LEU A 373 24.73 -10.41 17.57
C LEU A 373 25.92 -9.65 16.99
N PRO A 374 26.19 -9.76 15.68
CA PRO A 374 27.13 -8.89 14.99
C PRO A 374 26.53 -7.50 14.75
N VAL A 375 27.38 -6.47 14.68
CA VAL A 375 26.97 -5.11 14.31
C VAL A 375 27.22 -4.88 12.82
N ARG A 376 26.19 -4.48 12.08
CA ARG A 376 26.27 -4.13 10.66
C ARG A 376 26.42 -2.62 10.49
N CYS A 377 27.57 -2.16 10.00
CA CYS A 377 27.79 -0.75 9.73
C CYS A 377 27.09 -0.32 8.42
N ASP A 378 26.36 0.80 8.45
CA ASP A 378 25.70 1.35 7.28
C ASP A 378 25.96 2.86 7.14
N LYS A 379 26.58 3.27 6.03
CA LYS A 379 26.92 4.68 5.76
C LYS A 379 25.68 5.58 5.68
N ARG A 380 24.50 5.03 5.37
CA ARG A 380 23.24 5.78 5.36
C ARG A 380 22.81 6.24 6.75
N LEU A 381 23.42 5.72 7.82
CA LEU A 381 23.19 6.11 9.22
C LEU A 381 24.17 7.18 9.74
N LEU A 382 25.06 7.73 8.90
CA LEU A 382 25.93 8.85 9.25
C LEU A 382 25.15 10.09 9.72
N GLU A 383 25.75 10.87 10.63
CA GLU A 383 25.18 12.16 11.02
C GLU A 383 25.08 13.12 9.82
N ILE A 384 24.15 14.07 9.93
CA ILE A 384 24.04 15.16 8.96
C ILE A 384 25.36 15.94 8.87
N SER A 385 25.78 16.29 7.65
CA SER A 385 26.91 17.21 7.46
C SER A 385 26.52 18.61 7.92
N HIS A 386 27.25 19.22 8.85
CA HIS A 386 27.04 20.61 9.27
C HIS A 386 28.00 21.59 8.60
N GLY A 387 28.75 21.16 7.58
CA GLY A 387 29.68 22.01 6.83
C GLY A 387 30.64 22.76 7.73
N ASP A 388 30.77 24.06 7.50
CA ASP A 388 31.73 24.95 8.17
C ASP A 388 31.52 25.07 9.68
N TRP A 389 30.33 24.72 10.18
CA TRP A 389 30.02 24.80 11.60
C TRP A 389 30.52 23.60 12.39
N SER A 390 31.00 22.57 11.69
CA SER A 390 31.44 21.35 12.34
C SER A 390 32.56 21.59 13.36
N GLY A 391 32.40 21.04 14.56
CA GLY A 391 33.35 21.17 15.66
C GLY A 391 33.40 22.56 16.31
N LYS A 392 32.66 23.55 15.82
CA LYS A 392 32.55 24.87 16.46
C LYS A 392 31.67 24.79 17.71
N LYS A 393 32.04 25.53 18.75
CA LYS A 393 31.25 25.64 19.99
C LYS A 393 30.00 26.48 19.74
N GLU A 394 28.88 26.10 20.31
CA GLU A 394 27.61 26.81 20.15
C GLU A 394 27.70 28.30 20.54
N HIS A 395 28.42 28.65 21.62
CA HIS A 395 28.58 30.04 22.03
C HIS A 395 29.36 30.87 21.00
N TRP A 396 30.36 30.27 20.36
CA TRP A 396 31.17 30.95 19.35
C TRP A 396 30.35 31.21 18.08
N LEU A 397 29.53 30.24 17.67
CA LEU A 397 28.59 30.43 16.57
C LEU A 397 27.52 31.47 16.89
N SER A 398 27.02 31.48 18.13
CA SER A 398 26.05 32.49 18.57
C SER A 398 26.64 33.90 18.60
N ALA A 399 27.95 34.05 18.87
CA ALA A 399 28.63 35.34 18.85
C ALA A 399 28.98 35.79 17.43
N LYS A 400 29.52 34.88 16.60
CA LYS A 400 29.95 35.21 15.22
C LYS A 400 28.80 35.31 14.22
N TYR A 401 27.74 34.53 14.41
CA TYR A 401 26.58 34.46 13.49
C TYR A 401 25.23 34.50 14.24
N PRO A 402 24.95 35.52 15.06
CA PRO A 402 23.81 35.53 16.00
C PRO A 402 22.44 35.32 15.32
N GLY A 403 22.18 36.00 14.20
CA GLY A 403 20.92 35.89 13.46
C GLY A 403 20.75 34.54 12.77
N GLN A 404 21.81 34.04 12.11
CA GLN A 404 21.80 32.77 11.39
C GLN A 404 21.70 31.59 12.36
N TYR A 405 22.47 31.60 13.45
CA TYR A 405 22.44 30.56 14.48
C TYR A 405 21.07 30.47 15.16
N ARG A 406 20.44 31.61 15.49
CA ARG A 406 19.09 31.65 16.06
C ARG A 406 18.05 31.06 15.11
N LYS A 407 18.11 31.42 13.82
CA LYS A 407 17.24 30.87 12.77
C LYS A 407 17.44 29.36 12.58
N TRP A 408 18.68 28.89 12.54
CA TRP A 408 19.00 27.45 12.45
C TRP A 408 18.47 26.68 13.67
N LYS A 409 18.64 27.19 14.89
CA LYS A 409 18.13 26.53 16.11
C LYS A 409 16.61 26.33 16.07
N LYS A 410 15.88 27.27 15.46
CA LYS A 410 14.41 27.21 15.32
C LYS A 410 13.97 26.35 14.12
N GLU A 411 14.62 26.53 12.98
CA GLU A 411 14.26 25.91 11.69
C GLU A 411 15.49 25.32 11.01
N ALA A 412 16.11 24.33 11.66
CA ALA A 412 17.34 23.67 11.20
C ALA A 412 17.19 23.01 9.82
N TRP A 413 15.95 22.74 9.41
CA TRP A 413 15.60 22.21 8.10
C TRP A 413 15.65 23.22 6.96
N LYS A 414 15.56 24.52 7.27
CA LYS A 414 15.51 25.62 6.30
C LYS A 414 16.80 26.44 6.26
N HIS A 415 17.41 26.66 7.43
CA HIS A 415 18.54 27.58 7.58
C HIS A 415 19.85 26.82 7.77
N LEU A 416 20.34 26.18 6.72
CA LEU A 416 21.53 25.34 6.76
C LEU A 416 22.82 26.17 6.87
N PRO A 417 23.83 25.68 7.61
CA PRO A 417 25.19 26.21 7.53
C PRO A 417 25.76 26.09 6.11
N PRO A 418 26.70 26.96 5.70
CA PRO A 418 27.43 26.78 4.45
C PRO A 418 28.10 25.40 4.38
N GLY A 419 27.98 24.72 3.23
CA GLY A 419 28.53 23.37 3.01
C GLY A 419 27.82 22.23 3.75
N ALA A 420 26.68 22.48 4.41
CA ALA A 420 25.91 21.45 5.10
C ALA A 420 25.12 20.56 4.12
N GLU A 421 24.87 19.32 4.54
CA GLU A 421 23.94 18.40 3.86
C GLU A 421 22.51 18.88 4.08
N SER A 422 21.68 18.83 3.03
CA SER A 422 20.26 19.15 3.14
C SER A 422 19.48 18.05 3.85
N TRP A 423 18.34 18.40 4.45
CA TRP A 423 17.49 17.40 5.08
C TRP A 423 16.78 16.51 4.06
N GLU A 424 16.59 17.01 2.84
CA GLU A 424 16.10 16.26 1.69
C GLU A 424 17.07 15.12 1.34
N GLU A 425 18.38 15.41 1.25
CA GLU A 425 19.42 14.41 1.00
C GLU A 425 19.49 13.38 2.13
N LEU A 426 19.52 13.85 3.38
CA LEU A 426 19.51 12.98 4.57
C LEU A 426 18.29 12.06 4.57
N THR A 427 17.09 12.60 4.38
CA THR A 427 15.87 11.78 4.41
C THR A 427 15.76 10.85 3.20
N LYS A 428 16.33 11.21 2.04
CA LYS A 428 16.43 10.33 0.88
C LYS A 428 17.27 9.09 1.19
N ARG A 429 18.47 9.25 1.77
CA ARG A 429 19.30 8.08 2.14
C ARG A 429 18.69 7.26 3.28
N LEU A 430 18.01 7.90 4.23
CA LEU A 430 17.32 7.20 5.31
C LEU A 430 16.09 6.42 4.81
N ARG A 431 15.33 6.91 3.82
CA ARG A 431 14.28 6.12 3.15
C ARG A 431 14.84 4.83 2.58
N SER A 432 15.95 4.92 1.84
CA SER A 432 16.64 3.74 1.29
C SER A 432 17.03 2.74 2.39
N PHE A 433 17.54 3.21 3.53
CA PHE A 433 17.84 2.35 4.68
C PHE A 433 16.58 1.70 5.26
N LEU A 434 15.52 2.48 5.49
CA LEU A 434 14.26 1.98 6.04
C LEU A 434 13.59 0.95 5.13
N ASP A 435 13.66 1.13 3.81
CA ASP A 435 13.14 0.17 2.83
C ASP A 435 13.95 -1.13 2.82
N HIS A 436 15.27 -1.05 3.00
CA HIS A 436 16.11 -2.22 3.22
C HIS A 436 15.66 -2.98 4.48
N ILE A 437 15.44 -2.28 5.60
CA ILE A 437 14.96 -2.91 6.83
C ILE A 437 13.59 -3.57 6.62
N ARG A 438 12.62 -2.89 5.99
CA ARG A 438 11.29 -3.45 5.70
C ARG A 438 11.36 -4.77 4.95
N LYS A 439 12.27 -4.85 3.98
CA LYS A 439 12.44 -6.01 3.12
C LYS A 439 13.08 -7.20 3.85
N ASN A 440 14.11 -6.93 4.65
CA ASN A 440 14.98 -7.98 5.19
C ASN A 440 14.67 -8.39 6.63
N HIS A 441 13.87 -7.61 7.36
CA HIS A 441 13.60 -7.82 8.79
C HIS A 441 12.09 -7.84 9.12
N SER A 442 11.25 -8.37 8.21
CA SER A 442 9.80 -8.35 8.38
C SER A 442 9.36 -9.09 9.65
N GLY A 443 8.76 -8.35 10.60
CA GLY A 443 8.30 -8.91 11.87
C GLY A 443 9.35 -9.01 12.95
N GLU A 444 10.57 -8.61 12.64
CA GLU A 444 11.68 -8.64 13.58
C GLU A 444 11.81 -7.29 14.28
N ARG A 445 12.59 -7.30 15.36
CA ARG A 445 12.99 -6.10 16.08
C ARG A 445 14.46 -5.81 15.81
N VAL A 446 14.74 -4.61 15.33
CA VAL A 446 16.08 -4.21 14.90
C VAL A 446 16.54 -3.00 15.72
N LEU A 447 17.73 -3.11 16.30
CA LEU A 447 18.41 -1.99 16.95
C LEU A 447 19.19 -1.19 15.91
N VAL A 448 19.02 0.14 15.92
CA VAL A 448 19.72 1.06 15.02
C VAL A 448 20.39 2.15 15.85
N VAL A 449 21.72 2.11 15.89
CA VAL A 449 22.52 3.10 16.63
C VAL A 449 23.06 4.16 15.67
N SER A 450 22.75 5.42 15.94
CA SER A 450 23.07 6.53 15.05
C SER A 450 23.18 7.84 15.85
N HIS A 451 22.89 8.96 15.21
CA HIS A 451 23.17 10.30 15.70
C HIS A 451 21.90 11.13 15.80
N ARG A 452 22.03 12.35 16.32
CA ARG A 452 20.87 13.17 16.71
C ARG A 452 20.05 13.57 15.49
N GLY A 453 20.70 14.10 14.45
CA GLY A 453 20.04 14.56 13.23
C GLY A 453 19.53 13.40 12.39
N ALA A 454 20.37 12.38 12.19
CA ALA A 454 20.01 11.17 11.47
C ALA A 454 18.76 10.46 12.03
N ILE A 455 18.66 10.27 13.35
CA ILE A 455 17.47 9.65 13.97
C ILE A 455 16.24 10.54 13.80
N ALA A 456 16.36 11.86 13.99
CA ALA A 456 15.24 12.78 13.79
C ALA A 456 14.73 12.76 12.34
N GLY A 457 15.65 12.70 11.36
CA GLY A 457 15.31 12.52 9.95
C GLY A 457 14.56 11.20 9.70
N ALA A 458 15.03 10.10 10.26
CA ALA A 458 14.39 8.79 10.11
C ALA A 458 12.98 8.77 10.72
N LEU A 459 12.82 9.32 11.92
CA LEU A 459 11.52 9.45 12.59
C LEU A 459 10.54 10.33 11.82
N THR A 460 11.03 11.38 11.16
CA THR A 460 10.22 12.27 10.31
C THR A 460 9.68 11.52 9.09
N VAL A 461 10.53 10.70 8.45
CA VAL A 461 10.16 9.82 7.33
C VAL A 461 9.13 8.78 7.76
N ILE A 462 9.38 8.04 8.84
CA ILE A 462 8.49 6.96 9.31
C ILE A 462 7.11 7.53 9.67
N ARG A 463 7.06 8.69 10.34
CA ARG A 463 5.80 9.33 10.74
C ARG A 463 5.09 10.10 9.62
N LYS A 464 5.67 10.14 8.42
CA LYS A 464 5.15 10.89 7.26
C LYS A 464 4.84 12.36 7.61
N LYS A 465 5.72 13.01 8.38
CA LYS A 465 5.58 14.41 8.80
C LYS A 465 6.45 15.32 7.94
N PRO A 466 6.09 16.61 7.78
CA PRO A 466 6.94 17.58 7.11
C PRO A 466 8.23 17.83 7.92
N LEU A 467 9.28 18.29 7.24
CA LEU A 467 10.61 18.55 7.84
C LEU A 467 10.58 19.55 9.01
N SER A 468 9.56 20.41 9.07
CA SER A 468 9.33 21.31 10.20
C SER A 468 9.17 20.62 11.56
N TYR A 469 8.95 19.30 11.59
CA TYR A 469 8.83 18.51 12.83
C TYR A 469 10.15 17.96 13.36
N ILE A 470 11.26 18.06 12.63
CA ILE A 470 12.55 17.45 12.99
C ILE A 470 12.97 17.77 14.43
N ASN A 471 12.87 19.04 14.83
CA ASN A 471 13.30 19.49 16.17
C ASN A 471 12.51 18.82 17.31
N ARG A 472 11.31 18.28 17.04
CA ARG A 472 10.50 17.52 18.01
C ARG A 472 10.96 16.07 18.19
N TYR A 473 11.84 15.58 17.31
CA TYR A 473 12.27 14.19 17.27
C TYR A 473 13.74 13.98 17.62
N LEU A 474 14.43 15.03 18.11
CA LEU A 474 15.84 14.96 18.47
C LEU A 474 16.04 14.10 19.73
N PRO A 475 16.73 12.95 19.65
CA PRO A 475 16.91 12.07 20.79
C PRO A 475 18.03 12.53 21.74
N ALA A 476 17.87 12.17 23.02
CA ALA A 476 18.95 12.21 24.01
C ALA A 476 19.94 11.05 23.80
N ASN A 477 21.17 11.19 24.29
CA ASN A 477 22.19 10.14 24.23
C ASN A 477 21.71 8.88 24.97
N CYS A 478 21.89 7.70 24.37
CA CYS A 478 21.56 6.38 24.92
C CYS A 478 20.13 6.22 25.48
N ARG A 479 19.16 7.03 25.02
CA ARG A 479 17.74 6.82 25.35
C ARG A 479 17.04 6.13 24.18
N PRO A 480 16.54 4.89 24.34
CA PRO A 480 15.88 4.15 23.27
C PRO A 480 14.61 4.86 22.79
N VAL A 481 14.43 4.91 21.47
CA VAL A 481 13.19 5.36 20.82
C VAL A 481 12.63 4.21 20.00
N LYS A 482 11.54 3.61 20.48
CA LYS A 482 10.86 2.50 19.79
C LYS A 482 9.85 3.03 18.78
N ILE A 483 9.82 2.44 17.59
CA ILE A 483 8.87 2.79 16.53
C ILE A 483 8.55 1.59 15.64
N LYS A 484 7.34 1.53 15.11
CA LYS A 484 6.87 0.50 14.18
C LYS A 484 7.00 1.00 12.74
N LEU A 485 7.55 0.17 11.86
CA LEU A 485 7.94 0.50 10.49
C LEU A 485 6.90 0.11 9.43
#